data_AF-A0A353PHT8-F1
#
_entry.id   AF-A0A353PHT8-F1
#
_cell.length_a   1.000
_cell.length_b   1.000
_cell.length_c   1.000
_cell.angle_alpha   90.00
_cell.angle_beta   90.00
_cell.angle_gamma   90.00
#
_symmetry.space_group_name_H-M   'P 1'
#
loop_
_entity.id
_entity.type
_entity.pdbx_description
1 polymer ?
#
loop_
_entity_poly.entity_id
_entity_poly.type
_entity_poly.pdbx_seq_one_letter_code
_entity_poly.pdbx_strand_id
1 'polypeptide(L)'
;NDAFHYVEDRLRFIQDSFIALEHLILAIDRKNEQYISAAASKILFFTNLSDDIEGIFNRLFRIVMTKKELDYGSMFNLTQARNLDTQSLYNQRRMRIEPVAEEILFDDDLISEEYRQEKIKALLKNNIFGKKEIDQHVKDLLDGKKYVDASTINLETQEDFVKLILIFLYSKSVGMHYDIEVLSKECKNNFVTFQNFRIKGV
;
A
#
# COMPACT_ATOMS: atom_id res chain seq x y z
N ASN A 1 0.93 -6.06 -49.69
CA ASN A 1 1.94 -5.03 -49.34
C ASN A 1 2.28 -5.21 -47.85
N ASP A 2 2.59 -6.45 -47.46
CA ASP A 2 2.29 -6.91 -46.10
C ASP A 2 3.47 -6.68 -45.15
N ALA A 3 4.68 -6.66 -45.71
CA ALA A 3 5.87 -6.22 -45.01
C ALA A 3 5.78 -4.75 -44.56
N PHE A 4 5.12 -3.89 -45.35
CA PHE A 4 4.92 -2.49 -44.98
C PHE A 4 3.98 -2.36 -43.78
N HIS A 5 2.83 -3.05 -43.81
CA HIS A 5 1.88 -3.05 -42.69
C HIS A 5 2.46 -3.67 -41.41
N TYR A 6 3.24 -4.75 -41.53
CA TYR A 6 3.90 -5.36 -40.37
C TYR A 6 4.87 -4.40 -39.67
N VAL A 7 5.65 -3.63 -40.45
CA VAL A 7 6.58 -2.64 -39.90
C VAL A 7 5.83 -1.44 -39.30
N GLU A 8 4.76 -0.99 -39.95
CA GLU A 8 3.90 0.09 -39.45
C GLU A 8 3.25 -0.27 -38.11
N ASP A 9 2.69 -1.48 -37.99
CA ASP A 9 2.08 -1.97 -36.74
C ASP A 9 3.12 -2.11 -35.63
N ARG A 10 4.35 -2.53 -35.97
CA ARG A 10 5.43 -2.64 -34.99
C ARG A 10 5.88 -1.28 -34.48
N LEU A 11 5.93 -0.26 -35.33
CA LEU A 11 6.24 1.10 -34.95
C LEU A 11 5.15 1.70 -34.05
N ARG A 12 3.87 1.51 -34.39
CA ARG A 12 2.75 1.92 -33.54
C ARG A 12 2.80 1.24 -32.17
N PHE A 13 3.07 -0.07 -32.14
CA PHE A 13 3.22 -0.80 -30.88
C PHE A 13 4.34 -0.25 -29.99
N ILE A 14 5.50 0.10 -30.58
CA ILE A 14 6.61 0.70 -29.85
C ILE A 14 6.19 2.07 -29.31
N GLN A 15 5.55 2.91 -30.15
CA GLN A 15 5.07 4.23 -29.75
C GLN A 15 4.05 4.16 -28.61
N ASP A 16 3.06 3.26 -28.71
CA ASP A 16 2.05 3.05 -27.67
C ASP A 16 2.67 2.53 -26.36
N SER A 17 3.71 1.70 -26.46
CA SER A 17 4.44 1.20 -25.29
C SER A 17 5.20 2.32 -24.56
N PHE A 18 5.77 3.28 -25.30
CA PHE A 18 6.42 4.45 -24.70
C PHE A 18 5.42 5.37 -24.01
N ILE A 19 4.27 5.62 -24.64
CA ILE A 19 3.19 6.44 -24.05
C ILE A 19 2.65 5.78 -22.76
N ALA A 20 2.48 4.45 -22.77
CA ALA A 20 2.06 3.72 -21.59
C ALA A 20 3.06 3.82 -20.43
N LEU A 21 4.37 3.81 -20.72
CA LEU A 21 5.41 4.03 -19.72
C LEU A 21 5.34 5.43 -19.10
N GLU A 22 5.10 6.47 -19.88
CA GLU A 22 4.91 7.83 -19.36
C GLU A 22 3.72 7.92 -18.41
N HIS A 23 2.60 7.29 -18.75
CA HIS A 23 1.43 7.23 -17.86
C HIS A 23 1.72 6.48 -16.55
N LEU A 24 2.54 5.43 -16.60
CA LEU A 24 2.95 4.67 -15.43
C LEU A 24 3.86 5.50 -14.51
N ILE A 25 4.82 6.24 -15.08
CA ILE A 25 5.69 7.17 -14.34
C ILE A 25 4.84 8.24 -13.65
N LEU A 26 3.90 8.86 -14.37
CA LEU A 26 2.98 9.84 -13.79
C LEU A 26 2.11 9.27 -12.67
N ALA A 27 1.67 8.01 -12.80
CA ALA A 27 0.92 7.33 -11.75
C ALA A 27 1.79 7.04 -10.50
N ILE A 28 3.06 6.67 -10.69
CA ILE A 28 4.03 6.49 -9.60
C ILE A 28 4.26 7.82 -8.88
N ASP A 29 4.51 8.90 -9.62
CA ASP A 29 4.75 10.22 -9.05
C ASP A 29 3.54 10.70 -8.25
N ARG A 30 2.32 10.57 -8.80
CA ARG A 30 1.09 10.91 -8.09
C ARG A 30 0.91 10.09 -6.82
N LYS A 31 1.25 8.79 -6.85
CA LYS A 31 1.18 7.92 -5.67
C LYS A 31 2.23 8.30 -4.61
N ASN A 32 3.44 8.63 -5.04
CA ASN A 32 4.50 9.12 -4.15
C ASN A 32 4.09 10.44 -3.49
N GLU A 33 3.54 11.38 -4.25
CA GLU A 33 3.02 12.64 -3.72
C GLU A 33 1.92 12.41 -2.68
N GLN A 34 0.99 11.47 -2.94
CA GLN A 34 -0.03 11.06 -1.98
C GLN A 34 0.57 10.42 -0.71
N TYR A 35 1.60 9.57 -0.83
CA TYR A 35 2.28 8.97 0.32
C TYR A 35 2.99 10.03 1.17
N ILE A 36 3.71 10.97 0.53
CA ILE A 36 4.39 12.08 1.21
C ILE A 36 3.35 12.96 1.91
N SER A 37 2.25 13.30 1.23
CA SER A 37 1.16 14.09 1.81
C SER A 37 0.48 13.39 2.98
N ALA A 38 0.23 12.08 2.89
CA ALA A 38 -0.34 11.28 3.96
C ALA A 38 0.62 11.16 5.16
N ALA A 39 1.93 11.01 4.91
CA ALA A 39 2.95 11.00 5.96
C ALA A 39 3.05 12.37 6.64
N ALA A 40 3.07 13.46 5.89
CA ALA A 40 3.05 14.83 6.41
C ALA A 40 1.78 15.09 7.22
N SER A 41 0.61 14.65 6.75
CA SER A 41 -0.66 14.75 7.47
C SER A 41 -0.66 13.95 8.76
N LYS A 42 -0.05 12.75 8.79
CA LYS A 42 0.15 11.97 10.01
C LYS A 42 1.10 12.64 10.99
N ILE A 43 2.22 13.19 10.51
CA ILE A 43 3.17 13.96 11.33
C ILE A 43 2.46 15.19 11.92
N LEU A 44 1.67 15.90 11.11
CA LEU A 44 0.89 17.05 11.55
C LEU A 44 -0.19 16.62 12.56
N PHE A 45 -0.87 15.50 12.33
CA PHE A 45 -1.83 14.93 13.27
C PHE A 45 -1.17 14.56 14.60
N PHE A 46 -0.02 13.89 14.61
CA PHE A 46 0.72 13.57 15.84
C PHE A 46 1.30 14.81 16.53
N THR A 47 1.76 15.79 15.75
CA THR A 47 2.20 17.10 16.27
C THR A 47 1.03 17.82 16.93
N ASN A 48 -0.14 17.85 16.27
CA ASN A 48 -1.36 18.44 16.80
C ASN A 48 -1.97 17.61 17.94
N LEU A 49 -1.71 16.30 18.02
CA LEU A 49 -2.04 15.48 19.19
C LEU A 49 -1.23 15.88 20.43
N SER A 50 -0.15 16.65 20.26
CA SER A 50 0.51 17.33 21.37
C SER A 50 -0.39 18.37 22.05
N ASP A 51 -1.46 18.86 21.41
CA ASP A 51 -2.51 19.63 22.10
C ASP A 51 -3.32 18.76 23.08
N ASP A 52 -3.44 17.44 22.83
CA ASP A 52 -4.04 16.52 23.80
C ASP A 52 -3.06 16.18 24.92
N ILE A 53 -1.74 16.36 24.74
CA ILE A 53 -0.79 16.31 25.86
C ILE A 53 -1.09 17.46 26.82
N GLU A 54 -1.32 18.69 26.33
CA GLU A 54 -1.75 19.81 27.18
C GLU A 54 -3.10 19.53 27.85
N GLY A 55 -4.06 18.93 27.13
CA GLY A 55 -5.34 18.48 27.68
C GLY A 55 -5.21 17.40 28.76
N ILE A 56 -4.35 16.41 28.55
CA ILE A 56 -4.02 15.33 29.50
C ILE A 56 -3.30 15.91 30.71
N PHE A 57 -2.34 16.83 30.53
CA PHE A 57 -1.68 17.53 31.62
C PHE A 57 -2.68 18.35 32.43
N ASN A 58 -3.57 19.09 31.80
CA ASN A 58 -4.60 19.85 32.50
C ASN A 58 -5.57 18.96 33.29
N ARG A 59 -5.93 17.79 32.75
CA ARG A 59 -6.74 16.78 33.48
C ARG A 59 -5.95 16.17 34.65
N LEU A 60 -4.68 15.82 34.45
CA LEU A 60 -3.79 15.30 35.49
C LEU A 60 -3.60 16.33 36.61
N PHE A 61 -3.30 17.58 36.28
CA PHE A 61 -3.17 18.66 37.26
C PHE A 61 -4.45 18.89 38.04
N ARG A 62 -5.64 18.82 37.41
CA ARG A 62 -6.91 18.87 38.15
C ARG A 62 -7.06 17.71 39.12
N ILE A 63 -6.72 16.49 38.72
CA ILE A 63 -6.78 15.30 39.60
C ILE A 63 -5.84 15.45 40.80
N VAL A 64 -4.62 15.91 40.53
CA VAL A 64 -3.59 16.17 41.55
C VAL A 64 -4.01 17.28 42.52
N MET A 65 -4.56 18.38 42.02
CA MET A 65 -5.02 19.51 42.83
C MET A 65 -6.30 19.20 43.63
N THR A 66 -7.16 18.30 43.14
CA THR A 66 -8.43 17.95 43.80
C THR A 66 -8.24 16.92 44.91
N LYS A 67 -7.25 16.02 44.79
CA LYS A 67 -6.92 15.05 45.84
C LYS A 67 -5.94 15.66 46.84
N LYS A 68 -6.43 16.04 48.02
CA LYS A 68 -5.64 16.66 49.10
C LYS A 68 -4.56 15.76 49.73
N GLU A 69 -4.59 14.45 49.51
CA GLU A 69 -3.68 13.49 50.13
C GLU A 69 -3.05 12.56 49.08
N LEU A 70 -2.28 13.13 48.16
CA LEU A 70 -1.36 12.35 47.34
C LEU A 70 0.01 12.38 48.00
N ASP A 71 0.57 11.19 48.28
CA ASP A 71 1.96 11.07 48.70
C ASP A 71 2.88 11.27 47.48
N TYR A 72 3.22 12.53 47.22
CA TYR A 72 4.11 12.93 46.14
C TYR A 72 5.51 12.32 46.26
N GLY A 73 5.92 11.96 47.49
CA GLY A 73 7.23 11.38 47.77
C GLY A 73 7.41 10.03 47.08
N SER A 74 6.43 9.14 47.20
CA SER A 74 6.45 7.83 46.57
C SER A 74 6.18 7.90 45.05
N MET A 75 5.29 8.77 44.58
CA MET A 75 4.98 8.87 43.14
C MET A 75 6.16 9.34 42.28
N PHE A 76 6.89 10.35 42.76
CA PHE A 76 8.01 10.94 42.02
C PHE A 76 9.36 10.49 42.55
N ASN A 77 9.37 9.50 43.46
CA ASN A 77 10.56 8.97 44.11
C ASN A 77 11.43 10.11 44.73
N LEU A 78 10.76 11.12 45.29
CA LEU A 78 11.41 12.28 45.88
C LEU A 78 12.04 11.88 47.20
N THR A 79 13.33 12.18 47.34
CA THR A 79 14.08 11.92 48.56
C THR A 79 14.57 13.25 49.12
N GLN A 80 14.43 13.42 50.44
CA GLN A 80 14.99 14.59 51.11
C GLN A 80 16.49 14.37 51.32
N ALA A 81 17.29 14.75 50.33
CA ALA A 81 18.74 14.76 50.44
C ALA A 81 19.20 16.00 51.23
N ARG A 82 19.97 15.79 52.30
CA ARG A 82 20.68 16.86 53.04
C ARG A 82 22.16 16.80 52.69
N ASN A 83 22.87 17.90 52.84
CA ASN A 83 24.32 18.01 52.57
C ASN A 83 24.70 17.86 51.09
N LEU A 84 23.86 18.35 50.18
CA LEU A 84 24.26 18.55 48.79
C LEU A 84 24.94 19.92 48.66
N ASP A 85 26.12 19.94 48.06
CA ASP A 85 26.79 21.15 47.62
C ASP A 85 26.76 21.26 46.09
N THR A 86 27.26 22.36 45.55
CA THR A 86 27.30 22.60 44.10
C THR A 86 28.12 21.54 43.35
N GLN A 87 29.05 20.87 44.03
CA GLN A 87 29.87 19.79 43.43
C GLN A 87 29.13 18.45 43.39
N SER A 88 28.22 18.21 44.35
CA SER A 88 27.39 17.01 44.45
C SER A 88 26.40 16.86 43.29
N LEU A 89 26.07 17.96 42.61
CA LEU A 89 25.18 17.99 41.44
C LEU A 89 25.93 17.97 40.10
N TYR A 90 27.25 17.82 40.12
CA TYR A 90 28.03 17.82 38.89
C TYR A 90 27.83 16.48 38.16
N ASN A 91 27.24 16.53 36.97
CA ASN A 91 27.15 15.35 36.12
C ASN A 91 28.56 14.89 35.73
N GLN A 92 28.79 13.57 35.77
CA GLN A 92 30.03 12.99 35.27
C GLN A 92 30.23 13.42 33.82
N ARG A 93 31.42 13.95 33.51
CA ARG A 93 31.78 14.30 32.13
C ARG A 93 31.70 13.04 31.28
N ARG A 94 30.73 12.99 30.36
CA ARG A 94 30.66 11.94 29.35
C ARG A 94 31.62 12.30 28.22
N MET A 95 32.53 11.38 27.90
CA MET A 95 33.36 11.52 26.71
C MET A 95 32.43 11.50 25.48
N ARG A 96 32.60 12.48 24.58
CA ARG A 96 31.88 12.48 23.30
C ARG A 96 32.48 11.35 22.47
N ILE A 97 31.74 10.25 22.34
CA ILE A 97 32.11 9.14 21.45
C ILE A 97 31.59 9.52 20.06
N GLU A 98 32.50 9.67 19.09
CA GLU A 98 32.09 9.80 17.69
C GLU A 98 31.62 8.42 17.21
N PRO A 99 30.41 8.31 16.64
CA PRO A 99 29.92 7.03 16.14
C PRO A 99 30.83 6.57 15.00
N VAL A 100 31.49 5.43 15.19
CA VAL A 100 32.22 4.75 14.12
C VAL A 100 31.19 4.00 13.29
N ALA A 101 31.20 4.21 11.97
CA ALA A 101 30.35 3.45 11.06
C ALA A 101 30.81 1.98 11.07
N GLU A 102 29.99 1.11 11.66
CA GLU A 102 30.17 -0.34 11.56
C GLU A 102 29.58 -0.84 10.24
N GLU A 103 30.26 -1.81 9.60
CA GLU A 103 29.68 -2.51 8.45
C GLU A 103 28.40 -3.23 8.89
N ILE A 104 27.33 -3.03 8.13
CA ILE A 104 26.09 -3.78 8.33
C ILE A 104 26.39 -5.23 7.92
N LEU A 105 26.65 -6.08 8.89
CA LEU A 105 26.74 -7.52 8.69
C LEU A 105 25.33 -8.03 8.37
N PHE A 106 25.09 -8.31 7.09
CA PHE A 106 23.92 -9.07 6.67
C PHE A 106 24.15 -10.52 7.05
N ASP A 107 23.43 -10.98 8.07
CA ASP A 107 23.41 -12.39 8.45
C ASP A 107 22.49 -13.12 7.47
N ASP A 108 23.06 -13.91 6.55
CA ASP A 108 22.30 -14.71 5.58
C ASP A 108 21.34 -15.69 6.30
N ASP A 109 21.62 -16.07 7.56
CA ASP A 109 20.76 -16.94 8.36
C ASP A 109 19.50 -16.22 8.91
N LEU A 110 19.44 -14.88 8.88
CA LEU A 110 18.23 -14.12 9.25
C LEU A 110 17.16 -14.15 8.16
N ILE A 111 17.53 -14.50 6.92
CA ILE A 111 16.61 -14.63 5.79
C ILE A 111 16.19 -16.09 5.69
N SER A 112 15.19 -16.48 6.48
CA SER A 112 14.57 -17.80 6.36
C SER A 112 14.19 -18.08 4.89
N GLU A 113 14.42 -19.32 4.44
CA GLU A 113 13.98 -19.80 3.13
C GLU A 113 12.47 -19.60 2.92
N GLU A 114 11.70 -19.59 4.01
CA GLU A 114 10.27 -19.32 3.99
C GLU A 114 9.96 -17.85 3.63
N TYR A 115 10.72 -16.91 4.19
CA TYR A 115 10.63 -15.48 3.84
C TYR A 115 11.08 -15.24 2.39
N ARG A 116 12.12 -15.96 1.94
CA ARG A 116 12.59 -15.92 0.55
C ARG A 116 11.51 -16.42 -0.41
N GLN A 117 10.88 -17.55 -0.11
CA GLN A 117 9.77 -18.08 -0.90
C GLN A 117 8.55 -17.18 -0.89
N GLU A 118 8.23 -16.53 0.23
CA GLU A 118 7.14 -15.56 0.32
C GLU A 118 7.40 -14.33 -0.56
N LYS A 119 8.65 -13.82 -0.56
CA LYS A 119 9.05 -12.73 -1.45
C LYS A 119 9.06 -13.14 -2.91
N ILE A 120 9.53 -14.34 -3.24
CA ILE A 120 9.46 -14.89 -4.61
C ILE A 120 8.00 -15.04 -5.04
N LYS A 121 7.11 -15.55 -4.17
CA LYS A 121 5.66 -15.60 -4.43
C LYS A 121 5.06 -14.21 -4.60
N ALA A 122 5.49 -13.21 -3.84
CA ALA A 122 5.04 -11.82 -3.98
C ALA A 122 5.51 -11.17 -5.28
N LEU A 123 6.75 -11.47 -5.70
CA LEU A 123 7.31 -11.03 -6.99
C LEU A 123 6.61 -11.72 -8.16
N LEU A 124 6.33 -13.02 -8.05
CA LEU A 124 5.57 -13.78 -9.03
C LEU A 124 4.10 -13.33 -9.06
N LYS A 125 3.46 -13.02 -7.92
CA LYS A 125 2.09 -12.48 -7.84
C LYS A 125 1.86 -11.24 -8.70
N ASN A 126 2.88 -10.38 -8.85
CA ASN A 126 2.79 -9.21 -9.73
C ASN A 126 2.75 -9.57 -11.23
N ASN A 127 2.97 -10.84 -11.60
CA ASN A 127 3.08 -11.33 -12.97
C ASN A 127 2.18 -12.54 -13.30
N ILE A 128 1.29 -12.99 -12.39
CA ILE A 128 0.38 -14.16 -12.58
C ILE A 128 -0.88 -13.81 -13.40
N PHE A 129 -1.18 -12.53 -13.60
CA PHE A 129 -2.38 -12.07 -14.33
C PHE A 129 -2.01 -11.16 -15.49
N GLY A 130 -1.09 -11.62 -16.32
CA GLY A 130 -0.75 -11.00 -17.59
C GLY A 130 -1.91 -11.05 -18.59
N LYS A 131 -1.78 -10.27 -19.66
CA LYS A 131 -2.76 -10.17 -20.75
C LYS A 131 -3.18 -11.53 -21.32
N LYS A 132 -2.22 -12.44 -21.55
CA LYS A 132 -2.49 -13.78 -22.09
C LYS A 132 -3.29 -14.66 -21.12
N GLU A 133 -2.98 -14.58 -19.83
CA GLU A 133 -3.65 -15.39 -18.80
C GLU A 133 -5.09 -14.91 -18.60
N ILE A 134 -5.31 -13.59 -18.61
CA ILE A 134 -6.65 -13.01 -18.56
C ILE A 134 -7.46 -13.33 -19.83
N ASP A 135 -6.85 -13.25 -21.02
CA ASP A 135 -7.52 -13.64 -22.27
C ASP A 135 -7.97 -15.11 -22.25
N GLN A 136 -7.09 -16.01 -21.80
CA GLN A 136 -7.43 -17.42 -21.67
C GLN A 136 -8.54 -17.63 -20.62
N HIS A 137 -8.44 -16.96 -19.48
CA HIS A 137 -9.46 -17.03 -18.43
C HIS A 137 -10.83 -16.55 -18.94
N VAL A 138 -10.89 -15.50 -19.75
CA VAL A 138 -12.15 -15.03 -20.36
C VAL A 138 -12.70 -16.01 -21.39
N LYS A 139 -11.83 -16.66 -22.19
CA LYS A 139 -12.27 -17.73 -23.11
C LYS A 139 -12.93 -18.88 -22.36
N ASP A 140 -12.33 -19.31 -21.25
CA ASP A 140 -12.88 -20.36 -20.39
C ASP A 140 -14.20 -19.91 -19.73
N LEU A 141 -14.29 -18.62 -19.35
CA LEU A 141 -15.48 -18.03 -18.73
C LEU A 141 -16.65 -17.86 -19.72
N LEU A 142 -16.36 -17.58 -20.99
CA LEU A 142 -17.36 -17.51 -22.05
C LEU A 142 -17.89 -18.91 -22.41
N ASP A 143 -17.06 -19.96 -22.38
CA ASP A 143 -17.47 -21.36 -22.60
C ASP A 143 -18.37 -21.54 -23.84
N GLY A 144 -17.99 -20.90 -24.96
CA GLY A 144 -18.75 -20.91 -26.21
C GLY A 144 -20.02 -20.03 -26.23
N LYS A 145 -20.36 -19.34 -25.13
CA LYS A 145 -21.43 -18.33 -25.10
C LYS A 145 -20.95 -17.04 -25.78
N LYS A 146 -21.87 -16.33 -26.43
CA LYS A 146 -21.59 -15.04 -27.08
C LYS A 146 -21.23 -13.93 -26.09
N TYR A 147 -21.77 -14.01 -24.87
CA TYR A 147 -21.53 -13.02 -23.83
C TYR A 147 -21.79 -13.59 -22.44
N VAL A 148 -21.17 -12.97 -21.43
CA VAL A 148 -21.40 -13.23 -20.01
C VAL A 148 -21.49 -11.89 -19.27
N ASP A 149 -22.48 -11.73 -18.40
CA ASP A 149 -22.62 -10.54 -17.56
C ASP A 149 -21.73 -10.69 -16.31
N ALA A 150 -20.97 -9.65 -15.96
CA ALA A 150 -20.05 -9.66 -14.83
C ALA A 150 -20.75 -9.96 -13.49
N SER A 151 -22.04 -9.60 -13.35
CA SER A 151 -22.87 -9.96 -12.21
C SER A 151 -23.09 -11.47 -12.01
N THR A 152 -22.85 -12.29 -13.03
CA THR A 152 -23.04 -13.75 -12.97
C THR A 152 -21.77 -14.52 -12.63
N ILE A 153 -20.62 -13.84 -12.60
CA ILE A 153 -19.32 -14.42 -12.25
C ILE A 153 -19.29 -14.65 -10.75
N ASN A 154 -18.96 -15.85 -10.28
CA ASN A 154 -18.86 -16.10 -8.84
C ASN A 154 -17.57 -15.47 -8.28
N LEU A 155 -17.70 -14.51 -7.36
CA LEU A 155 -16.57 -13.78 -6.77
C LEU A 155 -16.35 -14.25 -5.32
N GLU A 156 -15.61 -15.33 -5.13
CA GLU A 156 -15.39 -15.92 -3.79
C GLU A 156 -14.11 -15.39 -3.14
N THR A 157 -13.06 -15.17 -3.92
CA THR A 157 -11.75 -14.75 -3.42
C THR A 157 -11.36 -13.34 -3.86
N GLN A 158 -10.40 -12.73 -3.14
CA GLN A 158 -9.81 -11.46 -3.56
C GLN A 158 -9.13 -11.56 -4.94
N GLU A 159 -8.61 -12.74 -5.30
CA GLU A 159 -8.01 -12.96 -6.62
C GLU A 159 -9.06 -12.92 -7.74
N ASP A 160 -10.27 -13.43 -7.52
CA ASP A 160 -11.35 -13.37 -8.50
C ASP A 160 -11.81 -11.92 -8.75
N PHE A 161 -11.81 -11.10 -7.70
CA PHE A 161 -12.06 -9.68 -7.84
C PHE A 161 -10.95 -8.96 -8.63
N VAL A 162 -9.68 -9.30 -8.39
CA VAL A 162 -8.55 -8.77 -9.17
C VAL A 162 -8.66 -9.18 -10.64
N LYS A 163 -8.99 -10.44 -10.93
CA LYS A 163 -9.25 -10.90 -12.31
C LYS A 163 -10.38 -10.11 -12.95
N LEU A 164 -11.48 -9.85 -12.24
CA LEU A 164 -12.60 -9.06 -12.77
C LEU A 164 -12.17 -7.64 -13.17
N ILE A 165 -11.34 -6.97 -12.36
CA ILE A 165 -10.75 -5.66 -12.69
C ILE A 165 -9.85 -5.76 -13.93
N LEU A 166 -9.01 -6.79 -14.00
CA LEU A 166 -8.07 -6.96 -15.11
C LEU A 166 -8.77 -7.31 -16.42
N ILE A 167 -9.85 -8.09 -16.38
CA ILE A 167 -10.75 -8.30 -17.51
C ILE A 167 -11.27 -6.96 -18.03
N PHE A 168 -11.73 -6.10 -17.11
CA PHE A 168 -12.18 -4.76 -17.45
C PHE A 168 -11.09 -3.91 -18.11
N LEU A 169 -9.89 -3.90 -17.52
CA LEU A 169 -8.77 -3.08 -17.98
C LEU A 169 -8.20 -3.56 -19.32
N TYR A 170 -8.14 -4.88 -19.54
CA TYR A 170 -7.53 -5.46 -20.73
C TYR A 170 -8.48 -5.55 -21.92
N SER A 171 -9.78 -5.37 -21.78
CA SER A 171 -10.73 -5.52 -22.91
C SER A 171 -10.41 -4.64 -24.13
N LYS A 172 -9.75 -3.48 -23.92
CA LYS A 172 -9.31 -2.57 -25.01
C LYS A 172 -7.85 -2.78 -25.43
N SER A 173 -7.15 -3.76 -24.86
CA SER A 173 -5.78 -4.09 -25.21
C SER A 173 -5.71 -4.92 -26.49
N VAL A 174 -4.70 -4.64 -27.32
CA VAL A 174 -4.40 -5.41 -28.53
C VAL A 174 -4.12 -6.89 -28.18
N GLY A 175 -4.76 -7.80 -28.92
CA GLY A 175 -4.60 -9.25 -28.76
C GLY A 175 -5.57 -9.93 -27.79
N MET A 176 -6.54 -9.20 -27.24
CA MET A 176 -7.67 -9.80 -26.53
C MET A 176 -8.73 -10.31 -27.53
N HIS A 177 -9.38 -11.42 -27.19
CA HIS A 177 -10.47 -12.04 -27.97
C HIS A 177 -11.84 -11.74 -27.34
N TYR A 178 -11.94 -10.66 -26.58
CA TYR A 178 -13.17 -10.22 -25.96
C TYR A 178 -13.19 -8.70 -25.84
N ASP A 179 -14.39 -8.14 -25.74
CA ASP A 179 -14.62 -6.73 -25.43
C ASP A 179 -15.71 -6.58 -24.35
N ILE A 180 -15.83 -5.38 -23.79
CA ILE A 180 -16.73 -5.07 -22.69
C ILE A 180 -17.70 -3.95 -23.06
N GLU A 181 -18.94 -4.15 -22.65
CA GLU A 181 -20.02 -3.18 -22.70
C GLU A 181 -20.49 -2.83 -21.29
N VAL A 182 -20.30 -1.58 -20.88
CA VAL A 182 -20.72 -1.11 -19.55
C VAL A 182 -22.24 -1.00 -19.49
N LEU A 183 -22.85 -1.54 -18.43
CA LEU A 183 -24.28 -1.45 -18.17
C LEU A 183 -24.52 -0.38 -17.08
N SER A 184 -25.61 0.38 -17.18
CA SER A 184 -25.93 1.42 -16.19
C SER A 184 -26.50 0.89 -14.87
N LYS A 185 -26.47 -0.43 -14.66
CA LYS A 185 -27.08 -1.08 -13.49
C LYS A 185 -26.00 -1.49 -12.50
N GLU A 186 -26.12 -1.05 -11.26
CA GLU A 186 -25.27 -1.49 -10.16
C GLU A 186 -25.62 -2.94 -9.77
N CYS A 187 -24.60 -3.75 -9.51
CA CYS A 187 -24.75 -5.10 -9.00
C CYS A 187 -23.90 -5.32 -7.75
N LYS A 188 -24.46 -6.08 -6.81
CA LYS A 188 -23.76 -6.53 -5.61
C LYS A 188 -23.53 -8.03 -5.74
N ASN A 189 -22.27 -8.43 -5.69
CA ASN A 189 -21.85 -9.83 -5.78
C ASN A 189 -20.91 -10.13 -4.61
N ASN A 190 -21.40 -10.94 -3.68
CA ASN A 190 -20.75 -11.22 -2.40
C ASN A 190 -20.31 -9.95 -1.66
N PHE A 191 -19.00 -9.74 -1.50
CA PHE A 191 -18.41 -8.64 -0.73
C PHE A 191 -18.10 -7.38 -1.57
N VAL A 192 -18.46 -7.37 -2.86
CA VAL A 192 -18.15 -6.28 -3.79
C VAL A 192 -19.42 -5.72 -4.42
N THR A 193 -19.47 -4.39 -4.53
CA THR A 193 -20.48 -3.67 -5.32
C THR A 193 -19.78 -2.96 -6.47
N PHE A 194 -20.28 -3.13 -7.69
CA PHE A 194 -19.71 -2.50 -8.89
C PHE A 194 -20.78 -2.21 -9.95
N GLN A 195 -20.45 -1.34 -10.89
CA GLN A 195 -21.29 -1.10 -12.06
C GLN A 195 -21.18 -2.28 -13.01
N ASN A 196 -22.31 -2.96 -13.28
CA ASN A 196 -22.30 -4.17 -14.07
C ASN A 196 -21.80 -3.90 -15.50
N PHE A 197 -21.20 -4.90 -16.10
CA PHE A 197 -20.75 -4.85 -17.49
C PHE A 197 -20.85 -6.22 -18.13
N ARG A 198 -20.98 -6.24 -19.45
CA ARG A 198 -21.11 -7.45 -20.26
C ARG A 198 -19.82 -7.72 -21.00
N ILE A 199 -19.28 -8.92 -20.81
CA ILE A 199 -18.11 -9.44 -21.52
C ILE A 199 -18.61 -10.14 -22.78
N LYS A 200 -18.11 -9.76 -23.95
CA LYS A 200 -18.49 -10.31 -25.27
C LYS A 200 -17.26 -10.88 -25.95
N GLY A 201 -17.34 -12.10 -26.47
CA GLY A 201 -16.29 -12.64 -27.34
C GLY A 201 -16.27 -11.91 -28.70
N VAL A 202 -15.08 -11.65 -29.24
CA VAL A 202 -14.86 -11.03 -30.56
C VAL A 202 -14.36 -12.06 -31.56
#